data_AF-A0A357D4B0-F1
#
_entry.id   AF-A0A357D4B0-F1
#
_cell.length_a   1.000
_cell.length_b   1.000
_cell.length_c   1.000
_cell.angle_alpha   90.00
_cell.angle_beta   90.00
_cell.angle_gamma   90.00
#
_symmetry.space_group_name_H-M   'P 1'
#
loop_
_entity.id
_entity.type
_entity.pdbx_description
1 polymer ?
#
loop_
_entity_poly.entity_id
_entity_poly.type
_entity_poly.pdbx_seq_one_letter_code
_entity_poly.pdbx_strand_id
1 'polypeptide(L)' 'MDNGILKNEVKYCNDCKHINRGELGCRAFPDGIPMEILDGAFDHRKPYPGDGGIRFEPDEERIRFREKFVADLLKR' A
#
# COMPACT_ATOMS: atom_id res chain seq x y z
N MET A 1 -7.33 6.39 23.24
CA MET A 1 -7.07 7.70 22.59
C MET A 1 -6.37 7.35 21.32
N ASP A 2 -7.18 7.16 20.30
CA ASP A 2 -6.81 6.44 19.11
C ASP A 2 -5.93 7.39 18.32
N ASN A 3 -4.63 7.06 18.23
CA ASN A 3 -3.58 7.89 17.65
C ASN A 3 -3.81 7.98 16.13
N GLY A 4 -4.78 8.81 15.77
CA GLY A 4 -5.42 8.95 14.47
C GLY A 4 -4.53 9.56 13.39
N ILE A 5 -3.40 8.90 13.09
CA ILE A 5 -2.81 8.91 11.74
C ILE A 5 -3.56 7.87 10.90
N LEU A 6 -4.88 8.02 10.79
CA LEU A 6 -5.76 7.25 9.90
C LEU A 6 -6.71 8.21 9.20
N LYS A 7 -6.17 9.30 8.65
CA LYS A 7 -6.84 10.14 7.67
C LYS A 7 -5.89 10.40 6.51
N ASN A 8 -5.57 9.35 5.78
CA ASN A 8 -5.35 9.43 4.34
C ASN A 8 -5.16 8.01 3.82
N GLU A 9 -6.17 7.56 3.10
CA GLU A 9 -6.35 6.27 2.40
C GLU A 9 -5.31 6.03 1.29
N VAL A 10 -4.19 6.75 1.33
CA VAL A 10 -3.08 6.63 0.40
C VAL A 10 -1.90 6.04 1.18
N LYS A 11 -1.78 4.69 1.19
CA LYS A 11 -0.47 3.98 1.13
C LYS A 11 -0.49 2.44 1.14
N TYR A 12 -1.64 1.75 1.04
CA TYR A 12 -1.62 0.27 0.98
C TYR A 12 -0.72 -0.26 -0.15
N CYS A 13 -0.78 0.32 -1.34
CA CYS A 13 0.07 -0.12 -2.45
C CYS A 13 1.56 0.04 -2.14
N ASN A 14 1.97 1.18 -1.57
CA ASN A 14 3.37 1.48 -1.29
C ASN A 14 3.95 0.74 -0.08
N ASP A 15 3.11 0.18 0.78
CA ASP A 15 3.56 -0.60 1.93
C ASP A 15 3.36 -2.11 1.68
N CYS A 16 3.00 -2.53 0.46
CA CYS A 16 2.78 -3.94 0.10
C CYS A 16 4.02 -4.55 -0.58
N LYS A 17 4.36 -5.81 -0.27
CA LYS A 17 5.44 -6.57 -0.92
C LYS A 17 5.16 -6.91 -2.39
N HIS A 18 3.92 -6.80 -2.85
CA HIS A 18 3.53 -7.20 -4.19
C HIS A 18 3.52 -6.06 -5.21
N ILE A 19 3.76 -4.81 -4.77
CA ILE A 19 3.85 -3.68 -5.67
C ILE A 19 5.17 -3.68 -6.44
N ASN A 20 5.10 -3.48 -7.75
CA ASN A 20 6.23 -3.14 -8.59
C ASN A 20 6.38 -1.62 -8.64
N ARG A 21 7.30 -1.10 -7.82
CA ARG A 21 7.54 0.34 -7.65
C ARG A 21 8.15 1.01 -8.88
N GLY A 22 8.79 0.24 -9.77
CA GLY A 22 9.41 0.77 -10.99
C GLY A 22 8.41 1.02 -12.11
N GLU A 23 7.29 0.29 -12.12
CA GLU A 23 6.35 0.26 -13.25
C GLU A 23 4.89 0.54 -12.83
N LEU A 24 4.66 1.02 -11.60
CA LEU A 24 3.31 1.20 -11.01
C LEU A 24 2.41 -0.04 -11.16
N GLY A 25 3.01 -1.24 -11.13
CA GLY A 25 2.31 -2.52 -11.30
C GLY A 25 2.08 -3.26 -9.98
N CYS A 26 1.23 -4.27 -9.98
CA CYS A 26 1.00 -5.16 -8.83
C CYS A 26 1.05 -6.62 -9.28
N ARG A 27 1.74 -7.50 -8.54
CA ARG A 27 1.78 -8.94 -8.88
C ARG A 27 0.40 -9.62 -8.84
N ALA A 28 -0.53 -9.10 -8.04
CA ALA A 28 -1.92 -9.59 -8.02
C ALA A 28 -2.70 -9.23 -9.29
N PHE A 29 -2.26 -8.20 -10.03
CA PHE A 29 -2.94 -7.68 -11.22
C PHE A 29 -1.91 -7.40 -12.33
N PRO A 30 -1.35 -8.46 -12.96
CA PRO A 30 -0.30 -8.31 -13.97
C PRO A 30 -0.76 -7.54 -15.21
N ASP A 31 -2.06 -7.57 -15.52
CA ASP A 31 -2.66 -6.89 -16.67
C ASP A 31 -3.13 -5.47 -16.38
N GLY A 32 -2.98 -5.00 -15.13
CA GLY A 32 -3.38 -3.66 -14.70
C GLY A 32 -4.24 -3.64 -13.45
N ILE A 33 -3.98 -2.67 -12.57
CA ILE A 33 -4.67 -2.55 -11.29
C ILE A 33 -6.06 -1.90 -11.52
N PRO A 34 -7.16 -2.49 -11.01
CA PRO A 34 -8.49 -1.90 -11.07
C PRO A 34 -8.53 -0.47 -10.49
N MET A 35 -9.30 0.42 -11.11
CA MET A 35 -9.39 1.82 -10.66
C MET A 35 -9.92 1.96 -9.23
N GLU A 36 -10.87 1.12 -8.83
CA GLU A 36 -11.42 1.07 -7.45
C GLU A 36 -10.35 0.74 -6.40
N ILE A 37 -9.26 0.08 -6.83
CA ILE A 37 -8.07 -0.19 -6.02
C ILE A 37 -7.04 0.96 -6.16
N LEU A 38 -6.99 1.67 -7.28
CA LEU A 38 -6.07 2.81 -7.41
C LEU A 38 -6.55 4.04 -6.65
N ASP A 39 -7.86 4.29 -6.64
CA ASP A 39 -8.48 5.46 -6.01
C ASP A 39 -8.84 5.25 -4.53
N GLY A 40 -8.70 4.02 -4.03
CA GLY A 40 -9.00 3.66 -2.64
C GLY A 40 -10.49 3.44 -2.34
N ALA A 41 -11.36 3.37 -3.35
CA ALA A 41 -12.77 3.04 -3.19
C ALA A 41 -12.98 1.62 -2.64
N PHE A 42 -12.00 0.73 -2.83
CA PHE A 42 -11.98 -0.62 -2.29
C PHE A 42 -10.88 -0.79 -1.22
N ASP A 43 -11.15 -1.57 -0.17
CA ASP A 43 -10.12 -1.93 0.81
C ASP A 43 -9.23 -3.05 0.26
N HIS A 44 -8.01 -2.72 -0.18
CA HIS A 44 -7.10 -3.66 -0.88
C HIS A 44 -6.63 -4.84 -0.02
N ARG A 45 -6.98 -4.87 1.27
CA ARG A 45 -6.72 -6.01 2.16
C ARG A 45 -7.78 -7.10 2.00
N LYS A 46 -8.91 -6.79 1.36
CA LYS A 46 -9.98 -7.75 1.07
C LYS A 46 -9.70 -8.49 -0.24
N PRO A 47 -10.20 -9.73 -0.40
CA PRO A 47 -10.13 -10.45 -1.67
C PRO A 47 -10.84 -9.66 -2.77
N TYR A 48 -10.26 -9.62 -3.98
CA TYR A 48 -10.83 -8.91 -5.12
C TYR A 48 -10.85 -9.80 -6.37
N PRO A 49 -11.89 -9.76 -7.21
CA PRO A 49 -11.95 -10.55 -8.43
C PRO A 49 -10.72 -10.34 -9.33
N GLY A 50 -10.01 -11.42 -9.64
CA GLY A 50 -8.82 -11.38 -10.48
C GLY A 50 -7.50 -11.17 -9.73
N ASP A 51 -7.48 -11.13 -8.40
CA ASP A 51 -6.26 -10.99 -7.58
C ASP A 51 -5.32 -12.23 -7.60
N GLY A 52 -5.75 -13.32 -8.23
CA GLY A 52 -4.98 -14.57 -8.33
C GLY A 52 -4.69 -15.23 -6.98
N GLY A 53 -5.42 -14.85 -5.92
CA GLY A 53 -5.15 -15.27 -4.55
C GLY A 53 -3.99 -14.52 -3.87
N ILE A 54 -3.36 -13.57 -4.57
CA ILE A 54 -2.31 -12.71 -4.00
C ILE A 54 -2.99 -11.53 -3.30
N ARG A 55 -2.75 -11.40 -2.00
CA ARG A 55 -3.39 -10.38 -1.16
C ARG A 55 -2.36 -9.39 -0.63
N PHE A 56 -2.84 -8.34 0.01
CA PHE A 56 -1.97 -7.39 0.71
C PHE A 56 -1.07 -8.12 1.72
N GLU A 57 0.25 -7.95 1.56
CA GLU A 57 1.26 -8.41 2.50
C GLU A 57 2.17 -7.23 2.85
N PRO A 58 2.27 -6.80 4.12
CA PRO A 58 3.03 -5.62 4.49
C PRO A 58 4.54 -5.82 4.30
N ASP A 59 5.19 -4.82 3.72
CA ASP A 59 6.63 -4.67 3.64
C ASP A 59 7.13 -3.92 4.88
N GLU A 60 7.34 -4.67 5.97
CA GLU A 60 7.70 -4.08 7.26
C GLU A 60 9.01 -3.28 7.22
N GLU A 61 9.98 -3.71 6.41
CA GLU A 61 11.24 -2.99 6.27
C GLU A 61 11.01 -1.62 5.64
N ARG A 62 10.20 -1.57 4.57
CA ARG A 62 9.80 -0.31 3.95
C ARG A 62 9.05 0.60 4.91
N ILE A 63 8.12 0.04 5.67
CA ILE A 63 7.32 0.79 6.65
C ILE A 63 8.26 1.42 7.69
N ARG A 64 9.16 0.62 8.30
CA ARG A 64 10.14 1.10 9.28
C ARG A 64 11.05 2.18 8.70
N PHE A 65 11.53 2.00 7.46
CA PHE A 65 12.34 3.00 6.79
C PHE A 65 11.58 4.31 6.58
N ARG A 66 10.34 4.24 6.10
CA ARG A 66 9.47 5.40 5.87
C ARG A 66 9.21 6.17 7.16
N GLU A 67 8.89 5.45 8.24
CA GLU A 67 8.63 6.04 9.55
C GLU A 67 9.85 6.76 10.11
N LYS A 68 11.02 6.11 10.05
CA LYS A 68 12.29 6.72 10.47
C LYS A 68 12.60 7.99 9.66
N PHE A 69 12.46 7.92 8.34
CA PHE A 69 12.71 9.06 7.46
C PHE A 69 11.79 10.24 7.74
N VAL A 70 10.48 10.00 7.92
CA VAL A 70 9.52 11.06 8.27
C VAL A 70 9.83 11.65 9.64
N ALA A 71 10.15 10.80 10.63
CA ALA A 71 10.51 11.26 11.97
C ALA A 71 11.78 12.14 11.96
N ASP A 72 12.76 11.80 11.12
CA ASP A 72 13.99 12.59 10.97
C ASP A 72 13.77 13.91 10.22
N LEU A 73 12.80 13.96 9.29
CA LEU A 73 12.42 15.19 8.57
C LEU A 73 11.66 16.17 9.48
N LEU A 74 10.75 15.66 10.32
CA LEU A 74 9.90 16.48 11.20
C LEU A 74 10.63 17.02 12.44
N LYS A 75 11.83 16.51 12.74
CA LYS A 75 12.69 16.99 13.84
C LYS A 75 13.61 18.15 13.45
N ARG A 76 13.47 18.70 12.24
CA ARG A 76 14.25 19.82 11.71
C ARG A 76 13.46 21.11 11.69
#